data_AF-A0A933D5J0-F1
#
_entry.id   AF-A0A933D5J0-F1
#
_cell.length_a   1.000
_cell.length_b   1.000
_cell.length_c   1.000
_cell.angle_alpha   90.00
_cell.angle_beta   90.00
_cell.angle_gamma   90.00
#
_symmetry.space_group_name_H-M   'P 1'
#
loop_
_entity.id
_entity.type
_entity.pdbx_description
1 polymer ?
#
loop_
_entity_poly.entity_id
_entity_poly.type
_entity_poly.pdbx_seq_one_letter_code
_entity_poly.pdbx_strand_id
1 'polypeptide(L)'
;MSTQSDGQATKRQHFVPRFYLRRFLNSKNEVEVLDCAQGKIIAPRGTKGICYEDFFYGIRTGEPDEVSQEIEKAFQQIESSIAASLDGIIFKLVNNEQILIGDKWTIALLMSMLWLRGPIMRKQINEMSEYMMKEVMKRVFDHPQSDALFDRFDNDRG
;
A
#
# COMPACT_ATOMS: atom_id res chain seq x y z
N MET A 1 6.61 15.41 -33.36
CA MET A 1 5.53 15.19 -32.39
C MET A 1 5.80 13.86 -31.71
N SER A 2 6.16 13.93 -30.44
CA SER A 2 6.73 12.84 -29.66
C SER A 2 5.65 11.82 -29.27
N THR A 3 5.90 10.56 -29.57
CA THR A 3 5.14 9.41 -29.08
C THR A 3 5.31 9.29 -27.56
N GLN A 4 4.29 9.64 -26.79
CA GLN A 4 4.19 9.22 -25.39
C GLN A 4 4.04 7.71 -25.38
N SER A 5 4.98 7.02 -24.73
CA SER A 5 4.83 5.61 -24.36
C SER A 5 3.79 5.55 -23.25
N ASP A 6 2.59 5.07 -23.55
CA ASP A 6 1.61 4.64 -22.54
C ASP A 6 2.26 3.54 -21.69
N GLY A 7 2.79 3.94 -20.53
CA GLY A 7 3.26 3.02 -19.51
C GLY A 7 2.06 2.24 -18.99
N GLN A 8 1.99 0.95 -19.29
CA GLN A 8 0.90 0.08 -18.87
C GLN A 8 0.71 0.16 -17.34
N ALA A 9 -0.45 0.66 -16.89
CA ALA A 9 -0.75 0.81 -15.47
C ALA A 9 -0.65 -0.54 -14.73
N THR A 10 0.00 -0.53 -13.56
CA THR A 10 0.15 -1.70 -12.70
C THR A 10 -1.18 -1.97 -12.01
N LYS A 11 -1.92 -2.93 -12.57
CA LYS A 11 -3.22 -3.36 -12.04
C LYS A 11 -3.08 -4.13 -10.73
N ARG A 12 -2.29 -5.22 -10.70
CA ARG A 12 -2.12 -6.06 -9.50
C ARG A 12 -1.07 -5.44 -8.59
N GLN A 13 -1.52 -4.74 -7.55
CA GLN A 13 -0.64 -4.06 -6.60
C GLN A 13 -0.51 -4.91 -5.35
N HIS A 14 0.73 -5.24 -5.01
CA HIS A 14 1.03 -6.11 -3.88
C HIS A 14 1.02 -5.30 -2.58
N PHE A 15 0.27 -5.76 -1.59
CA PHE A 15 0.30 -5.20 -0.22
C PHE A 15 1.37 -5.88 0.65
N VAL A 16 1.84 -7.07 0.25
CA VAL A 16 3.10 -7.65 0.76
C VAL A 16 4.14 -7.67 -0.36
N PRO A 17 5.31 -7.01 -0.19
CA PRO A 17 6.35 -6.95 -1.20
C PRO A 17 6.79 -8.32 -1.71
N ARG A 18 6.94 -8.45 -3.03
CA ARG A 18 7.31 -9.74 -3.64
C ARG A 18 8.73 -10.17 -3.31
N PHE A 19 9.66 -9.23 -3.14
CA PHE A 19 11.03 -9.58 -2.72
C PHE A 19 11.06 -10.16 -1.30
N TYR A 20 10.17 -9.70 -0.42
CA TYR A 20 10.02 -10.24 0.93
C TYR A 20 9.44 -11.66 0.89
N LEU A 21 8.37 -11.89 0.11
CA LEU A 21 7.76 -13.21 -0.05
C LEU A 21 8.74 -14.26 -0.60
N ARG A 22 9.70 -13.87 -1.45
CA ARG A 22 10.71 -14.78 -2.01
C ARG A 22 11.57 -15.48 -0.94
N ARG A 23 11.63 -14.94 0.28
CA ARG A 23 12.37 -15.55 1.39
C ARG A 23 11.63 -16.71 2.06
N PHE A 24 10.36 -16.91 1.73
CA PHE A 24 9.50 -17.95 2.30
C PHE A 24 9.13 -19.01 1.26
N LEU A 25 9.92 -19.13 0.19
CA LEU A 25 9.67 -20.12 -0.85
C LEU A 25 10.08 -21.53 -0.40
N ASN A 26 9.23 -22.50 -0.72
CA ASN A 26 9.54 -23.92 -0.59
C ASN A 26 10.44 -24.40 -1.75
N SER A 27 10.77 -25.70 -1.77
CA SER A 27 11.61 -26.31 -2.80
C SER A 27 11.04 -26.24 -4.23
N LYS A 28 9.76 -25.89 -4.39
CA LYS A 28 9.07 -25.70 -5.67
C LYS A 28 8.96 -24.23 -6.09
N ASN A 29 9.61 -23.30 -5.38
CA ASN A 29 9.49 -21.85 -5.59
C ASN A 29 8.07 -21.30 -5.35
N GLU A 30 7.36 -21.87 -4.37
CA GLU A 30 6.01 -21.46 -3.97
C GLU A 30 5.96 -21.10 -2.48
N VAL A 31 4.99 -20.28 -2.09
CA VAL A 31 4.73 -19.94 -0.68
C VAL A 31 3.60 -20.85 -0.19
N GLU A 32 3.79 -21.46 0.98
CA GLU A 32 2.74 -22.18 1.71
C GLU A 32 1.69 -21.19 2.22
N VAL A 33 0.41 -21.48 2.01
CA VAL A 33 -0.68 -20.52 2.31
C VAL A 33 -1.68 -21.11 3.28
N LEU A 34 -1.90 -20.41 4.39
CA LEU A 34 -2.97 -20.67 5.33
C LEU A 34 -4.13 -19.70 5.08
N ASP A 35 -5.32 -20.23 4.77
CA ASP A 35 -6.56 -19.46 4.83
C ASP A 35 -6.99 -19.35 6.29
N CYS A 36 -6.76 -18.18 6.89
CA CYS A 36 -7.12 -17.92 8.29
C CYS A 36 -8.64 -17.89 8.52
N ALA A 37 -9.46 -17.58 7.51
CA ALA A 37 -10.91 -17.53 7.66
C ALA A 37 -11.50 -18.95 7.68
N GLN A 38 -10.92 -19.86 6.88
CA GLN A 38 -11.35 -21.26 6.84
C GLN A 38 -10.55 -22.18 7.77
N GLY A 39 -9.44 -21.70 8.33
CA GLY A 39 -8.52 -22.50 9.14
C GLY A 39 -7.84 -23.63 8.37
N LYS A 40 -7.61 -23.46 7.07
CA LYS A 40 -7.13 -24.52 6.17
C LYS A 40 -5.90 -24.12 5.40
N ILE A 41 -4.95 -25.05 5.29
CA ILE A 41 -3.85 -24.92 4.34
C ILE A 41 -4.43 -25.12 2.94
N ILE A 42 -4.24 -24.14 2.08
CA ILE A 42 -4.63 -24.22 0.67
C ILE A 42 -3.41 -24.56 -0.19
N ALA A 43 -3.63 -24.85 -1.46
CA ALA A 43 -2.54 -25.15 -2.39
C ALA A 43 -1.49 -24.03 -2.37
N PRO A 44 -0.18 -24.38 -2.32
CA PRO A 44 0.91 -23.41 -2.41
C PRO A 44 0.78 -22.56 -3.68
N ARG A 45 1.27 -21.32 -3.61
CA ARG A 45 1.17 -20.39 -4.74
C ARG A 45 2.47 -19.62 -4.93
N GLY A 46 2.79 -19.32 -6.19
CA GLY A 46 3.89 -18.40 -6.50
C GLY A 46 3.61 -16.98 -6.01
N THR A 47 4.67 -16.21 -5.76
CA THR A 47 4.61 -14.82 -5.23
C THR A 47 3.77 -13.84 -6.06
N LYS A 48 3.52 -14.12 -7.34
CA LYS A 48 2.66 -13.29 -8.19
C LYS A 48 1.17 -13.42 -7.86
N GLY A 49 0.76 -14.56 -7.33
CA GLY A 49 -0.65 -14.95 -7.20
C GLY A 49 -1.25 -14.76 -5.81
N ILE A 50 -0.52 -14.13 -4.90
CA ILE A 50 -0.91 -13.92 -3.50
C ILE A 50 -0.59 -12.50 -3.05
N CYS A 51 -1.25 -12.07 -1.97
CA CYS A 51 -0.98 -10.80 -1.28
C CYS A 51 -1.03 -9.56 -2.18
N TYR A 52 -2.00 -9.52 -3.09
CA TYR A 52 -2.25 -8.39 -3.99
C TYR A 52 -3.76 -8.11 -4.06
N GLU A 53 -4.10 -6.89 -4.44
CA GLU A 53 -5.42 -6.51 -4.92
C GLU A 53 -5.28 -5.65 -6.18
N ASP A 54 -6.35 -5.55 -6.95
CA ASP A 54 -6.35 -4.69 -8.13
C ASP A 54 -6.43 -3.22 -7.68
N PHE A 55 -5.51 -2.37 -8.15
CA PHE A 55 -5.41 -0.96 -7.81
C PHE A 55 -5.52 -0.69 -6.30
N PHE A 56 -4.85 -1.52 -5.49
CA PHE A 56 -4.90 -1.47 -4.03
C PHE A 56 -4.63 -0.07 -3.47
N TYR A 57 -3.71 0.67 -4.06
CA TYR A 57 -3.32 2.00 -3.61
C TYR A 57 -4.27 3.12 -4.03
N GLY A 58 -5.19 2.86 -4.96
CA GLY A 58 -6.06 3.87 -5.52
C GLY A 58 -7.06 4.46 -4.53
N ILE A 59 -7.52 5.70 -4.74
CA ILE A 59 -8.45 6.41 -3.82
C ILE A 59 -9.65 5.52 -3.50
N ARG A 60 -10.14 4.81 -4.53
CA ARG A 60 -11.06 3.69 -4.40
C ARG A 60 -10.32 2.43 -4.84
N THR A 61 -10.11 1.51 -3.90
CA THR A 61 -9.49 0.22 -4.19
C THR A 61 -10.27 -0.51 -5.29
N GLY A 62 -9.56 -1.02 -6.30
CA GLY A 62 -10.17 -1.67 -7.47
C GLY A 62 -10.40 -0.75 -8.67
N GLU A 63 -10.31 0.57 -8.49
CA GLU A 63 -10.45 1.55 -9.59
C GLU A 63 -9.08 2.06 -10.05
N PRO A 64 -8.84 2.18 -11.36
CA PRO A 64 -7.60 2.75 -11.87
C PRO A 64 -7.53 4.25 -11.59
N ASP A 65 -6.43 4.69 -10.98
CA ASP A 65 -6.11 6.12 -10.85
C ASP A 65 -4.60 6.37 -10.87
N GLU A 66 -4.20 7.59 -11.18
CA GLU A 66 -2.79 8.00 -11.28
C GLU A 66 -2.07 7.95 -9.94
N VAL A 67 -2.76 8.28 -8.84
CA VAL A 67 -2.20 8.30 -7.48
C VAL A 67 -1.73 6.90 -7.08
N SER A 68 -2.50 5.87 -7.42
CA SER A 68 -2.18 4.48 -7.17
C SER A 68 -0.86 4.07 -7.84
N GLN A 69 -0.57 4.63 -9.02
CA GLN A 69 0.63 4.31 -9.79
C GLN A 69 1.86 5.02 -9.22
N GLU A 70 1.71 6.28 -8.79
CA GLU A 70 2.79 7.01 -8.13
C GLU A 70 3.14 6.38 -6.76
N ILE A 71 2.14 5.92 -6.01
CA ILE A 71 2.38 5.19 -4.75
C ILE A 71 3.11 3.87 -5.02
N GLU A 72 2.68 3.07 -6.01
CA GLU A 72 3.36 1.83 -6.40
C GLU A 72 4.82 2.09 -6.79
N LYS A 73 5.07 3.14 -7.58
CA LYS A 73 6.41 3.54 -8.01
C LYS A 73 7.28 3.99 -6.83
N ALA A 74 6.74 4.75 -5.88
CA ALA A 74 7.44 5.14 -4.67
C ALA A 74 7.82 3.92 -3.82
N PHE A 75 6.90 2.96 -3.67
CA PHE A 75 7.21 1.71 -2.98
C PHE A 75 8.28 0.90 -3.71
N GLN A 76 8.24 0.81 -5.04
CA GLN A 76 9.25 0.10 -5.81
C GLN A 76 10.67 0.66 -5.61
N GLN A 77 10.80 1.98 -5.49
CA GLN A 77 12.09 2.63 -5.19
C GLN A 77 12.60 2.28 -3.80
N ILE A 78 11.73 2.33 -2.79
CA ILE A 78 12.05 1.94 -1.41
C ILE A 78 12.45 0.46 -1.35
N GLU A 79 11.68 -0.42 -2.00
CA GLU A 79 11.98 -1.86 -2.08
C GLU A 79 13.37 -2.11 -2.66
N SER A 80 13.72 -1.42 -3.75
CA SER A 80 15.01 -1.59 -4.41
C SER A 80 16.17 -1.23 -3.49
N SER A 81 16.02 -0.15 -2.71
CA SER A 81 17.00 0.27 -1.70
C SER A 81 17.15 -0.76 -0.58
N ILE A 82 16.04 -1.29 -0.06
CA ILE A 82 16.05 -2.31 0.99
C ILE A 82 16.68 -3.60 0.47
N ALA A 83 16.24 -4.09 -0.69
CA ALA A 83 16.68 -5.36 -1.26
C ALA A 83 18.20 -5.41 -1.48
N ALA A 84 18.82 -4.28 -1.84
CA ALA A 84 20.26 -4.18 -2.07
C ALA A 84 21.11 -4.46 -0.82
N SER A 85 20.59 -4.20 0.39
CA SER A 85 21.35 -4.34 1.64
C SER A 85 20.85 -5.48 2.53
N LEU A 86 19.63 -5.96 2.32
CA LEU A 86 18.98 -6.89 3.25
C LEU A 86 19.71 -8.22 3.43
N ASP A 87 20.28 -8.81 2.38
CA ASP A 87 21.03 -10.07 2.51
C ASP A 87 22.27 -9.93 3.40
N GLY A 88 22.99 -8.81 3.28
CA GLY A 88 24.13 -8.51 4.14
C GLY A 88 23.73 -8.30 5.59
N ILE A 89 22.59 -7.65 5.82
CA ILE A 89 22.03 -7.46 7.17
C ILE A 89 21.64 -8.80 7.80
N ILE A 90 20.96 -9.67 7.04
CA ILE A 90 20.58 -11.01 7.50
C ILE A 90 21.82 -11.84 7.84
N PHE A 91 22.85 -11.79 6.98
CA PHE A 91 24.11 -12.47 7.24
C PHE A 91 24.74 -12.03 8.57
N LYS A 92 24.82 -10.73 8.83
CA LYS A 92 25.33 -10.20 10.09
C LYS A 92 24.51 -10.68 11.29
N LEU A 93 23.18 -10.66 11.18
CA LEU A 93 22.27 -11.09 12.25
C LEU A 93 22.45 -12.58 12.59
N VAL A 94 22.54 -13.44 11.58
CA VAL A 94 22.68 -14.90 11.76
C VAL A 94 24.04 -15.27 12.35
N ASN A 95 25.10 -14.56 11.94
CA ASN A 95 26.46 -14.81 12.43
C ASN A 95 26.81 -14.03 13.71
N ASN A 96 25.83 -13.36 14.33
CA ASN A 96 26.01 -12.54 15.53
C ASN A 96 27.09 -11.46 15.38
N GLU A 97 27.18 -10.87 14.17
CA GLU A 97 28.07 -9.75 13.87
C GLU A 97 27.43 -8.42 14.27
N GLN A 98 28.27 -7.38 14.37
CA GLN A 98 27.80 -6.05 14.74
C GLN A 98 26.89 -5.43 13.66
N ILE A 99 25.67 -5.06 14.06
CA ILE A 99 24.72 -4.32 13.24
C ILE A 99 25.02 -2.82 13.32
N LEU A 100 25.34 -2.22 12.18
CA LEU A 100 25.66 -0.80 12.07
C LEU A 100 24.40 0.05 12.08
N ILE A 101 24.57 1.37 12.29
CA ILE A 101 23.44 2.30 12.28
C ILE A 101 22.68 2.27 10.94
N GLY A 102 23.38 2.18 9.81
CA GLY A 102 22.76 2.05 8.49
C GLY A 102 21.91 0.80 8.34
N ASP A 103 22.38 -0.33 8.86
CA ASP A 103 21.62 -1.59 8.86
C ASP A 103 20.30 -1.43 9.66
N LYS A 104 20.37 -0.78 10.84
CA LYS A 104 19.19 -0.49 11.67
C LYS A 104 18.19 0.40 10.94
N TRP A 105 18.66 1.42 10.22
CA TRP A 105 17.81 2.28 9.40
C TRP A 105 17.09 1.49 8.31
N THR A 106 17.80 0.60 7.60
CA THR A 106 17.17 -0.26 6.59
C THR A 106 16.10 -1.16 7.19
N ILE A 107 16.35 -1.77 8.36
CA ILE A 107 15.37 -2.62 9.04
C ILE A 107 14.15 -1.78 9.46
N ALA A 108 14.36 -0.59 10.04
CA ALA A 108 13.28 0.30 10.43
C ALA A 108 12.43 0.74 9.22
N LEU A 109 13.08 1.05 8.09
CA LEU A 109 12.40 1.37 6.85
C LEU A 109 11.59 0.18 6.31
N LEU A 110 12.16 -1.04 6.35
CA LEU A 110 11.44 -2.26 5.98
C LEU A 110 10.19 -2.46 6.84
N MET A 111 10.32 -2.37 8.17
CA MET A 111 9.19 -2.50 9.09
C MET A 111 8.12 -1.45 8.83
N SER A 112 8.53 -0.20 8.62
CA SER A 112 7.63 0.91 8.34
C SER A 112 6.87 0.70 7.02
N MET A 113 7.55 0.23 5.98
CA MET A 113 6.94 -0.08 4.69
C MET A 113 5.95 -1.24 4.79
N LEU A 114 6.31 -2.34 5.50
CA LEU A 114 5.42 -3.48 5.69
C LEU A 114 4.15 -3.09 6.46
N TRP A 115 4.29 -2.21 7.44
CA TRP A 115 3.16 -1.68 8.20
C TRP A 115 2.27 -0.76 7.35
N LEU A 116 2.88 0.19 6.62
CA LEU A 116 2.15 1.16 5.81
C LEU A 116 1.33 0.51 4.68
N ARG A 117 1.86 -0.56 4.07
CA ARG A 117 1.18 -1.29 2.98
C ARG A 117 0.13 -2.29 3.47
N GLY A 118 0.09 -2.58 4.77
CA GLY A 118 -0.81 -3.58 5.33
C GLY A 118 -2.29 -3.20 5.16
N PRO A 119 -3.19 -4.16 4.89
CA PRO A 119 -4.63 -3.91 4.77
C PRO A 119 -5.24 -3.21 5.99
N ILE A 120 -4.73 -3.48 7.18
CA ILE A 120 -5.17 -2.84 8.43
C ILE A 120 -4.88 -1.34 8.40
N MET A 121 -3.64 -0.96 8.05
CA MET A 121 -3.28 0.46 7.96
C MET A 121 -4.07 1.15 6.85
N ARG A 122 -4.27 0.46 5.73
CA ARG A 122 -5.08 1.00 4.65
C ARG A 122 -6.51 1.31 5.10
N LYS A 123 -7.13 0.37 5.82
CA LYS A 123 -8.46 0.57 6.42
C LYS A 123 -8.48 1.77 7.37
N GLN A 124 -7.47 1.91 8.23
CA GLN A 124 -7.36 3.05 9.16
C GLN A 124 -7.24 4.40 8.43
N ILE A 125 -6.46 4.48 7.35
CA ILE A 125 -6.34 5.70 6.53
C ILE A 125 -7.68 6.06 5.90
N ASN A 126 -8.41 5.07 5.36
CA ASN A 126 -9.73 5.30 4.76
C ASN A 126 -10.73 5.80 5.83
N GLU A 127 -10.83 5.11 6.97
CA GLU A 127 -11.73 5.49 8.07
C GLU A 127 -11.42 6.90 8.62
N MET A 128 -10.13 7.22 8.79
CA MET A 128 -9.70 8.54 9.21
C MET A 128 -10.07 9.62 8.19
N SER A 129 -9.94 9.32 6.89
CA SER A 129 -10.30 10.25 5.81
C SER A 129 -11.80 10.52 5.75
N GLU A 130 -12.62 9.47 5.90
CA GLU A 130 -14.08 9.59 5.99
C GLU A 130 -14.52 10.41 7.20
N TYR A 131 -13.91 10.14 8.36
CA TYR A 131 -14.17 10.90 9.58
C TYR A 131 -13.81 12.39 9.41
N MET A 132 -12.62 12.69 8.88
CA MET A 132 -12.20 14.07 8.63
C MET A 132 -13.15 14.78 7.65
N MET A 133 -13.56 14.11 6.58
CA MET A 133 -14.51 14.69 5.61
C MET A 133 -15.85 15.02 6.29
N LYS A 134 -16.36 14.12 7.13
CA LYS A 134 -17.60 14.35 7.89
C LYS A 134 -17.49 15.55 8.83
N GLU A 135 -16.37 15.68 9.54
CA GLU A 135 -16.13 16.82 10.44
C GLU A 135 -15.98 18.15 9.70
N VAL A 136 -15.30 18.15 8.53
CA VAL A 136 -15.22 19.33 7.67
C VAL A 136 -16.60 19.73 7.17
N MET A 137 -17.38 18.77 6.64
CA MET A 137 -18.74 19.03 6.16
C MET A 137 -19.61 19.61 7.27
N LYS A 138 -19.61 19.00 8.46
CA LYS A 138 -20.37 19.51 9.61
C LYS A 138 -20.03 20.96 9.92
N ARG A 139 -18.73 21.31 9.97
CA ARG A 139 -18.29 22.69 10.20
C ARG A 139 -18.68 23.65 9.07
N VAL A 140 -18.70 23.18 7.83
CA VAL A 140 -19.17 23.97 6.68
C VAL A 140 -20.66 24.23 6.78
N PHE A 141 -21.48 23.22 7.10
CA PHE A 141 -22.91 23.37 7.29
C PHE A 141 -23.26 24.26 8.49
N ASP A 142 -22.52 24.14 9.59
CA ASP A 142 -22.72 24.95 10.81
C ASP A 142 -22.21 26.40 10.66
N HIS A 143 -21.60 26.78 9.52
CA HIS A 143 -21.11 28.14 9.28
C HIS A 143 -22.22 29.01 8.66
N PRO A 144 -22.57 30.20 9.19
CA PRO A 144 -23.71 31.01 8.76
C PRO A 144 -23.69 31.55 7.31
N GLN A 145 -22.64 31.27 6.53
CA GLN A 145 -22.59 31.53 5.09
C GLN A 145 -23.09 30.35 4.24
N SER A 146 -23.28 29.17 4.83
CA SER A 146 -23.81 27.98 4.15
C SER A 146 -25.26 28.19 3.76
N ASP A 147 -26.09 28.68 4.69
CA ASP A 147 -27.50 29.03 4.44
C ASP A 147 -27.65 29.99 3.26
N ALA A 148 -26.84 31.06 3.24
CA ALA A 148 -26.82 32.02 2.13
C ALA A 148 -26.32 31.45 0.80
N LEU A 149 -25.52 30.37 0.82
CA LEU A 149 -25.05 29.67 -0.38
C LEU A 149 -26.14 28.75 -0.93
N PHE A 150 -26.82 27.99 -0.05
CA PHE A 150 -27.92 27.10 -0.43
C PHE A 150 -29.15 27.89 -0.89
N ASP A 151 -29.48 29.00 -0.23
CA ASP A 151 -30.55 29.92 -0.65
C ASP A 151 -30.33 30.50 -2.06
N ARG A 152 -29.07 30.80 -2.42
CA ARG A 152 -28.74 31.25 -3.79
C ARG A 152 -28.85 30.12 -4.79
N PHE A 153 -28.42 28.92 -4.41
CA PHE A 153 -28.45 27.75 -5.27
C PHE A 153 -29.87 27.29 -5.60
N ASP A 154 -30.78 27.38 -4.63
CA ASP A 154 -32.21 27.08 -4.80
C ASP A 154 -32.92 28.17 -5.63
N ASN A 155 -32.55 29.44 -5.48
CA ASN A 155 -33.08 30.53 -6.31
C ASN A 155 -32.60 30.48 -7.78
N ASP A 156 -31.39 29.99 -8.05
CA ASP A 156 -30.85 29.88 -9.42
C ASP A 156 -31.40 28.66 -10.20
N ARG A 157 -32.09 27.72 -9.51
CA ARG A 157 -32.71 26.53 -10.12
C ARG A 157 -34.24 26.51 -10.06
N GLY A 158 -34.86 27.57 -9.55
CA GLY A 158 -36.30 27.82 -9.60
C GLY A 158 -36.75 28.43 -10.92
#